data_AF-A0A2M6GGB9-F1
#
_entry.id   AF-A0A2M6GGB9-F1
#
_cell.length_a   1.000
_cell.length_b   1.000
_cell.length_c   1.000
_cell.angle_alpha   90.00
_cell.angle_beta   90.00
_cell.angle_gamma   90.00
#
_symmetry.space_group_name_H-M   'P 1'
#
loop_
_entity.id
_entity.type
_entity.pdbx_description
1 polymer ?
#
loop_
_entity_poly.entity_id
_entity_poly.type
_entity_poly.pdbx_seq_one_letter_code
_entity_poly.pdbx_strand_id
1 'polypeptide(L)'
;LNGTGALVVRALQAGNDTYHAANPVDRSFTIKKASQTISFVELTNKTYGDESFSIAANASSGLPVSFSIVNGPATIAGNMVTLTGAGTVTIEAAQAGNTLHAAATAVTQSFSVGKAAQVISFKELENKKVADAAFALAATSSNATLPVIFISSNPEIVSVANTNGKWMATILATGQVDIVASQAGNDKFLAAADVVRSLTIQANPSEVSLTPVLTEERLKIVSVNASKNTGVDYTPWLNDDLNNIVKKVWQPNNNKWVDVTLQLEHRSTVNRISLYDFEGIFTVNPAEIYAVNGSEITFLGLFKGEDYKKWVNLPLKEPIIADAILIRKYSNNIPQKINVYGKVIEEIAAASESTKEKKNALKSISWSAYPNPTTDKLQVELDPELKGQVTIDLMNATGHQLQHIDVKNNSTNSIQTLSLEKLQNGLYFLYLKVNGVIEVKKIYKQ
;
A
#
# COMPACT_ATOMS: atom_id res chain seq x y z
N LEU A 1 -37.03 79.03 -2.36
CA LEU A 1 -38.40 78.47 -2.29
C LEU A 1 -38.31 77.19 -1.46
N ASN A 2 -39.03 77.10 -0.33
CA ASN A 2 -38.86 76.01 0.64
C ASN A 2 -39.91 74.89 0.49
N GLY A 3 -40.70 74.90 -0.59
CA GLY A 3 -41.78 73.93 -0.81
C GLY A 3 -42.36 74.00 -2.22
N THR A 4 -43.20 73.03 -2.55
CA THR A 4 -43.94 72.93 -3.83
C THR A 4 -45.43 73.23 -3.62
N GLY A 5 -46.14 73.60 -4.68
CA GLY A 5 -47.57 73.94 -4.62
C GLY A 5 -47.91 75.27 -5.27
N ALA A 6 -49.18 75.67 -5.17
CA ALA A 6 -49.66 76.95 -5.67
C ALA A 6 -49.22 78.08 -4.73
N LEU A 7 -48.46 79.03 -5.24
CA LEU A 7 -48.17 80.29 -4.55
C LEU A 7 -49.08 81.36 -5.12
N VAL A 8 -49.67 82.18 -4.26
CA VAL A 8 -50.40 83.38 -4.64
C VAL A 8 -49.61 84.60 -4.16
N VAL A 9 -49.26 85.48 -5.07
CA VAL A 9 -48.69 86.79 -4.78
C VAL A 9 -49.80 87.82 -4.94
N ARG A 10 -50.13 88.53 -3.85
CA ARG A 10 -51.14 89.58 -3.83
C ARG A 10 -50.48 90.95 -3.81
N ALA A 11 -50.74 91.76 -4.82
CA ALA A 11 -50.38 93.17 -4.82
C ALA A 11 -51.51 93.99 -4.18
N LEU A 12 -51.16 94.82 -3.19
CA LEU A 12 -52.08 95.71 -2.50
C LEU A 12 -51.57 97.15 -2.63
N GLN A 13 -52.50 98.07 -2.89
CA GLN A 13 -52.24 99.50 -2.80
C GLN A 13 -53.30 100.13 -1.89
N ALA A 14 -52.85 100.61 -0.73
CA ALA A 14 -53.73 101.36 0.15
C ALA A 14 -54.14 102.68 -0.51
N GLY A 15 -55.35 103.14 -0.21
CA GLY A 15 -55.82 104.46 -0.62
C GLY A 15 -55.11 105.57 0.15
N ASN A 16 -55.43 106.81 -0.22
CA ASN A 16 -55.04 108.02 0.51
C ASN A 16 -56.21 109.01 0.53
N ASP A 17 -55.97 110.25 0.97
CA ASP A 17 -57.02 111.28 1.11
C ASP A 17 -57.72 111.65 -0.21
N THR A 18 -57.14 111.29 -1.37
CA THR A 18 -57.65 111.66 -2.70
C THR A 18 -58.08 110.45 -3.55
N TYR A 19 -57.63 109.23 -3.21
CA TYR A 19 -57.90 108.01 -3.98
C TYR A 19 -58.30 106.83 -3.09
N HIS A 20 -59.35 106.10 -3.50
CA HIS A 20 -59.71 104.83 -2.88
C HIS A 20 -58.58 103.78 -3.04
N ALA A 21 -58.53 102.80 -2.15
CA ALA A 21 -57.61 101.67 -2.27
C ALA A 21 -57.84 100.92 -3.59
N ALA A 22 -56.77 100.47 -4.24
CA ALA A 22 -56.89 99.71 -5.47
C ALA A 22 -57.41 98.29 -5.17
N ASN A 23 -58.17 97.73 -6.12
CA ASN A 23 -58.55 96.33 -6.05
C ASN A 23 -57.28 95.45 -5.99
N PRO A 24 -57.17 94.56 -5.00
CA PRO A 24 -56.04 93.65 -4.92
C PRO A 24 -55.89 92.83 -6.20
N VAL A 25 -54.66 92.65 -6.67
CA VAL A 25 -54.35 91.79 -7.81
C VAL A 25 -53.61 90.56 -7.33
N ASP A 26 -54.22 89.40 -7.55
CA ASP A 26 -53.61 88.10 -7.28
C ASP A 26 -52.95 87.55 -8.55
N ARG A 27 -51.69 87.13 -8.42
CA ARG A 27 -50.99 86.32 -9.44
C ARG A 27 -50.57 85.02 -8.80
N SER A 28 -50.98 83.92 -9.42
CA SER A 28 -50.59 82.59 -8.96
C SER A 28 -49.61 81.94 -9.91
N PHE A 29 -48.73 81.12 -9.34
CA PHE A 29 -47.90 80.18 -10.09
C PHE A 29 -47.72 78.92 -9.26
N THR A 30 -47.53 77.79 -9.95
CA THR A 30 -47.32 76.49 -9.30
C THR A 30 -45.86 76.11 -9.35
N ILE A 31 -45.28 75.83 -8.19
CA ILE A 31 -43.95 75.26 -8.09
C ILE A 31 -44.09 73.75 -8.15
N LYS A 32 -43.62 73.13 -9.24
CA LYS A 32 -43.60 71.67 -9.40
C LYS A 32 -42.36 71.08 -8.73
N LYS A 33 -42.43 69.81 -8.32
CA LYS A 33 -41.25 69.07 -7.89
C LYS A 33 -40.28 68.90 -9.07
N ALA A 34 -38.98 69.00 -8.79
CA ALA A 34 -37.94 68.71 -9.76
C ALA A 34 -37.88 67.20 -10.03
N SER A 35 -37.78 66.81 -11.30
CA SER A 35 -37.48 65.42 -11.69
C SER A 35 -36.05 65.05 -11.30
N GLN A 36 -35.81 63.76 -11.09
CA GLN A 36 -34.50 63.23 -10.74
C GLN A 36 -34.34 61.83 -11.34
N THR A 37 -33.08 61.39 -11.44
CA THR A 37 -32.67 60.12 -12.04
C THR A 37 -31.78 59.36 -11.07
N ILE A 38 -31.70 58.05 -11.23
CA ILE A 38 -30.77 57.18 -10.51
C ILE A 38 -29.69 56.71 -11.49
N SER A 39 -28.43 56.80 -11.07
CA SER A 39 -27.29 56.16 -11.74
C SER A 39 -26.86 54.98 -10.89
N PHE A 40 -27.04 53.75 -11.39
CA PHE A 40 -26.69 52.52 -10.66
C PHE A 40 -25.50 51.84 -11.37
N VAL A 41 -24.38 51.74 -10.65
CA VAL A 41 -23.14 51.13 -11.14
C VAL A 41 -23.40 49.68 -11.56
N GLU A 42 -22.84 49.27 -12.70
CA GLU A 42 -22.96 47.92 -13.22
C GLU A 42 -22.37 46.88 -12.25
N LEU A 43 -23.07 45.77 -12.09
CA LEU A 43 -22.67 44.70 -11.18
C LEU A 43 -21.90 43.62 -11.93
N THR A 44 -20.75 43.23 -11.37
CA THR A 44 -19.94 42.15 -11.94
C THR A 44 -20.43 40.80 -11.45
N ASN A 45 -20.31 39.79 -12.32
CA ASN A 45 -20.60 38.40 -11.97
C ASN A 45 -19.75 37.94 -10.78
N LYS A 46 -20.32 37.04 -9.98
CA LYS A 46 -19.72 36.49 -8.75
C LYS A 46 -19.74 34.97 -8.77
N THR A 47 -19.07 34.36 -7.81
CA THR A 47 -19.15 32.93 -7.53
C THR A 47 -19.72 32.71 -6.13
N TYR A 48 -20.49 31.63 -5.95
CA TYR A 48 -20.96 31.26 -4.61
C TYR A 48 -19.77 31.11 -3.65
N GLY A 49 -19.86 31.70 -2.47
CA GLY A 49 -18.77 31.71 -1.49
C GLY A 49 -17.86 32.94 -1.55
N ASP A 50 -18.00 33.80 -2.58
CA ASP A 50 -17.37 35.12 -2.57
C ASP A 50 -17.81 35.94 -1.34
N GLU A 51 -16.91 36.76 -0.81
CA GLU A 51 -17.20 37.65 0.32
C GLU A 51 -18.33 38.63 0.00
N SER A 52 -19.03 39.08 1.04
CA SER A 52 -20.05 40.13 0.90
C SER A 52 -19.44 41.38 0.28
N PHE A 53 -20.15 41.98 -0.66
CA PHE A 53 -19.65 43.13 -1.43
C PHE A 53 -20.62 44.31 -1.35
N SER A 54 -20.06 45.51 -1.44
CA SER A 54 -20.85 46.74 -1.46
C SER A 54 -21.29 47.09 -2.88
N ILE A 55 -22.47 47.68 -2.99
CA ILE A 55 -23.00 48.27 -4.23
C ILE A 55 -23.20 49.78 -4.05
N ALA A 56 -23.25 50.50 -5.18
CA ALA A 56 -23.36 51.95 -5.18
C ALA A 56 -24.33 52.45 -6.27
N ALA A 57 -25.17 53.40 -5.88
CA ALA A 57 -26.04 54.14 -6.77
C ALA A 57 -26.20 55.57 -6.26
N ASN A 58 -26.39 56.52 -7.18
CA ASN A 58 -26.51 57.93 -6.87
C ASN A 58 -27.79 58.49 -7.50
N ALA A 59 -28.57 59.24 -6.72
CA ALA A 59 -29.68 60.03 -7.24
C ALA A 59 -29.19 61.43 -7.61
N SER A 60 -29.64 61.99 -8.75
CA SER A 60 -29.24 63.34 -9.19
C SER A 60 -29.68 64.47 -8.25
N SER A 61 -30.60 64.20 -7.32
CA SER A 61 -31.00 65.10 -6.23
C SER A 61 -30.07 65.11 -5.02
N GLY A 62 -29.13 64.16 -4.92
CA GLY A 62 -28.32 63.93 -3.73
C GLY A 62 -29.04 63.20 -2.59
N LEU A 63 -30.30 62.78 -2.79
CA LEU A 63 -31.04 61.99 -1.80
C LEU A 63 -30.50 60.54 -1.70
N PRO A 64 -30.58 59.90 -0.52
CA PRO A 64 -30.13 58.52 -0.34
C PRO A 64 -30.97 57.55 -1.19
N VAL A 65 -30.29 56.56 -1.78
CA VAL A 65 -30.89 55.48 -2.56
C VAL A 65 -31.05 54.25 -1.68
N SER A 66 -32.20 53.60 -1.76
CA SER A 66 -32.48 52.32 -1.10
C SER A 66 -32.32 51.16 -2.08
N PHE A 67 -31.85 50.03 -1.60
CA PHE A 67 -31.67 48.81 -2.40
C PHE A 67 -32.55 47.67 -1.91
N SER A 68 -33.04 46.85 -2.84
CA SER A 68 -33.81 45.64 -2.55
C SER A 68 -33.46 44.51 -3.54
N ILE A 69 -33.57 43.26 -3.07
CA ILE A 69 -33.47 42.09 -3.97
C ILE A 69 -34.84 41.90 -4.62
N VAL A 70 -34.87 41.94 -5.95
CA VAL A 70 -36.07 41.65 -6.74
C VAL A 70 -36.21 40.14 -6.92
N ASN A 71 -35.11 39.46 -7.23
CA ASN A 71 -35.07 38.02 -7.44
C ASN A 71 -33.64 37.48 -7.24
N GLY A 72 -33.53 36.18 -6.95
CA GLY A 72 -32.28 35.45 -6.91
C GLY A 72 -31.73 35.17 -5.50
N PRO A 73 -30.71 34.32 -5.40
CA PRO A 73 -30.22 33.80 -4.12
C PRO A 73 -29.19 34.75 -3.48
N ALA A 74 -29.67 35.90 -2.99
CA ALA A 74 -28.89 36.86 -2.22
C ALA A 74 -29.72 37.54 -1.13
N THR A 75 -29.06 38.07 -0.11
CA THR A 75 -29.63 39.01 0.86
C THR A 75 -28.94 40.35 0.76
N ILE A 76 -29.61 41.41 1.20
CA ILE A 76 -29.05 42.75 1.21
C ILE A 76 -29.33 43.45 2.54
N ALA A 77 -28.30 44.07 3.10
CA ALA A 77 -28.38 44.89 4.31
C ALA A 77 -27.74 46.25 4.03
N GLY A 78 -28.56 47.30 3.94
CA GLY A 78 -28.10 48.60 3.45
C GLY A 78 -27.65 48.50 1.99
N ASN A 79 -26.35 48.65 1.76
CA ASN A 79 -25.73 48.47 0.44
C ASN A 79 -24.79 47.24 0.37
N MET A 80 -24.82 46.36 1.37
CA MET A 80 -23.98 45.16 1.42
C MET A 80 -24.79 43.94 0.98
N VAL A 81 -24.32 43.29 -0.08
CA VAL A 81 -24.93 42.10 -0.67
C VAL A 81 -24.20 40.85 -0.18
N THR A 82 -24.96 39.85 0.26
CA THR A 82 -24.43 38.53 0.67
C THR A 82 -25.07 37.44 -0.17
N LEU A 83 -24.25 36.58 -0.78
CA LEU A 83 -24.72 35.52 -1.66
C LEU A 83 -25.17 34.30 -0.86
N THR A 84 -26.32 33.72 -1.20
CA THR A 84 -26.86 32.53 -0.51
C THR A 84 -26.91 31.28 -1.39
N GLY A 85 -26.67 31.42 -2.69
CA GLY A 85 -26.59 30.34 -3.67
C GLY A 85 -26.12 30.81 -5.04
N ALA A 86 -26.11 29.91 -6.02
CA ALA A 86 -25.81 30.24 -7.42
C ALA A 86 -27.09 30.53 -8.22
N GLY A 87 -27.00 31.40 -9.22
CA GLY A 87 -28.13 31.86 -10.02
C GLY A 87 -28.05 33.35 -10.36
N THR A 88 -29.00 33.85 -11.14
CA THR A 88 -29.09 35.28 -11.46
C THR A 88 -29.70 36.04 -10.29
N VAL A 89 -29.02 37.09 -9.84
CA VAL A 89 -29.51 38.03 -8.83
C VAL A 89 -29.87 39.34 -9.51
N THR A 90 -31.06 39.85 -9.21
CA THR A 90 -31.54 41.15 -9.68
C THR A 90 -31.76 42.07 -8.49
N ILE A 91 -31.13 43.23 -8.51
CA ILE A 91 -31.20 44.25 -7.46
C ILE A 91 -31.87 45.48 -8.03
N GLU A 92 -32.80 46.05 -7.27
CA GLU A 92 -33.43 47.34 -7.58
C GLU A 92 -32.84 48.46 -6.72
N ALA A 93 -32.55 49.59 -7.35
CA ALA A 93 -32.21 50.85 -6.72
C ALA A 93 -33.40 51.81 -6.85
N ALA A 94 -33.91 52.29 -5.71
CA ALA A 94 -35.11 53.14 -5.64
C ALA A 94 -34.85 54.42 -4.84
N GLN A 95 -35.54 55.50 -5.25
CA GLN A 95 -35.49 56.80 -4.58
C GLN A 95 -36.89 57.44 -4.62
N ALA A 96 -37.49 57.63 -3.44
CA ALA A 96 -38.90 58.02 -3.30
C ALA A 96 -39.21 59.53 -3.48
N GLY A 97 -38.18 60.35 -3.65
CA GLY A 97 -38.28 61.82 -3.66
C GLY A 97 -38.43 62.44 -2.28
N ASN A 98 -38.77 63.72 -2.25
CA ASN A 98 -39.09 64.47 -1.05
C ASN A 98 -40.07 65.63 -1.39
N THR A 99 -40.10 66.69 -0.59
CA THR A 99 -40.96 67.87 -0.82
C THR A 99 -40.58 68.67 -2.07
N LEU A 100 -39.31 68.60 -2.51
CA LEU A 100 -38.75 69.35 -3.63
C LEU A 100 -38.51 68.50 -4.88
N HIS A 101 -38.26 67.19 -4.73
CA HIS A 101 -37.99 66.26 -5.82
C HIS A 101 -39.05 65.16 -5.92
N ALA A 102 -39.49 64.85 -7.14
CA ALA A 102 -40.43 63.75 -7.41
C ALA A 102 -39.70 62.40 -7.35
N ALA A 103 -40.38 61.28 -7.04
CA ALA A 103 -39.73 59.96 -7.05
C ALA A 103 -39.02 59.69 -8.38
N ALA A 104 -37.81 59.11 -8.31
CA ALA A 104 -37.07 58.70 -9.50
C ALA A 104 -37.65 57.38 -10.04
N THR A 105 -37.55 57.16 -11.35
CA THR A 105 -37.77 55.82 -11.93
C THR A 105 -36.73 54.85 -11.35
N ALA A 106 -37.19 53.74 -10.78
CA ALA A 106 -36.31 52.72 -10.22
C ALA A 106 -35.42 52.11 -11.33
N VAL A 107 -34.18 51.77 -10.97
CA VAL A 107 -33.21 51.17 -11.88
C VAL A 107 -32.84 49.79 -11.35
N THR A 108 -32.90 48.77 -12.21
CA THR A 108 -32.49 47.41 -11.87
C THR A 108 -31.14 47.09 -12.50
N GLN A 109 -30.34 46.32 -11.78
CA GLN A 109 -29.12 45.70 -12.28
C GLN A 109 -29.16 44.21 -11.96
N SER A 110 -28.66 43.40 -12.88
CA SER A 110 -28.57 41.96 -12.71
C SER A 110 -27.14 41.48 -12.89
N PHE A 111 -26.76 40.47 -12.12
CA PHE A 111 -25.50 39.77 -12.29
C PHE A 111 -25.71 38.27 -12.06
N SER A 112 -24.84 37.45 -12.65
CA SER A 112 -24.85 36.00 -12.44
C SER A 112 -23.95 35.61 -11.28
N VAL A 113 -24.41 34.65 -10.49
CA VAL A 113 -23.62 33.96 -9.48
C VAL A 113 -23.33 32.54 -9.98
N GLY A 114 -22.08 32.25 -10.30
CA GLY A 114 -21.61 30.92 -10.66
C GLY A 114 -21.58 29.96 -9.48
N LYS A 115 -21.66 28.66 -9.77
CA LYS A 115 -21.44 27.61 -8.75
C LYS A 115 -19.96 27.54 -8.39
N ALA A 116 -19.67 27.30 -7.12
CA ALA A 116 -18.30 27.11 -6.65
C ALA A 116 -17.74 25.76 -7.12
N ALA A 117 -16.46 25.72 -7.47
CA ALA A 117 -15.75 24.47 -7.73
C ALA A 117 -15.45 23.74 -6.41
N GLN A 118 -15.37 22.41 -6.48
CA GLN A 118 -14.94 21.55 -5.38
C GLN A 118 -13.85 20.59 -5.85
N VAL A 119 -12.94 20.27 -4.95
CA VAL A 119 -11.75 19.45 -5.23
C VAL A 119 -11.71 18.29 -4.27
N ILE A 120 -11.56 17.08 -4.81
CA ILE A 120 -11.33 15.85 -4.03
C ILE A 120 -9.82 15.66 -3.87
N SER A 121 -9.39 15.33 -2.66
CA SER A 121 -8.05 14.84 -2.37
C SER A 121 -8.13 13.38 -1.92
N PHE A 122 -7.70 12.48 -2.79
CA PHE A 122 -7.65 11.04 -2.53
C PHE A 122 -6.20 10.56 -2.66
N LYS A 123 -5.63 10.00 -1.58
CA LYS A 123 -4.23 9.57 -1.57
C LYS A 123 -4.03 8.33 -2.46
N GLU A 124 -2.83 8.19 -3.03
CA GLU A 124 -2.41 6.95 -3.69
C GLU A 124 -2.65 5.74 -2.80
N LEU A 125 -3.19 4.68 -3.42
CA LEU A 125 -3.42 3.41 -2.77
C LEU A 125 -2.16 2.56 -2.89
N GLU A 126 -1.78 1.94 -1.77
CA GLU A 126 -0.71 0.95 -1.80
C GLU A 126 -1.24 -0.37 -2.37
N ASN A 127 -0.39 -1.07 -3.13
CA ASN A 127 -0.69 -2.42 -3.57
C ASN A 127 -0.99 -3.32 -2.37
N LYS A 128 -1.93 -4.24 -2.57
CA LYS A 128 -2.38 -5.20 -1.55
C LYS A 128 -2.19 -6.63 -2.03
N LYS A 129 -2.36 -7.57 -1.12
CA LYS A 129 -2.36 -9.01 -1.40
C LYS A 129 -3.74 -9.60 -1.16
N VAL A 130 -4.03 -10.74 -1.79
CA VAL A 130 -5.36 -11.38 -1.71
C VAL A 130 -5.78 -11.75 -0.27
N ALA A 131 -4.84 -11.98 0.65
CA ALA A 131 -5.15 -12.26 2.06
C ALA A 131 -5.16 -11.02 2.98
N ASP A 132 -4.90 -9.83 2.44
CA ASP A 132 -5.00 -8.62 3.24
C ASP A 132 -6.46 -8.40 3.65
N ALA A 133 -6.66 -7.94 4.88
CA ALA A 133 -7.99 -7.60 5.37
C ALA A 133 -8.62 -6.44 4.57
N ALA A 134 -9.95 -6.37 4.59
CA ALA A 134 -10.66 -5.21 4.07
C ALA A 134 -10.15 -3.92 4.72
N PHE A 135 -10.01 -2.87 3.92
CA PHE A 135 -9.42 -1.61 4.36
C PHE A 135 -10.33 -0.42 4.06
N ALA A 136 -10.14 0.66 4.82
CA ALA A 136 -10.95 1.86 4.68
C ALA A 136 -10.49 2.68 3.47
N LEU A 137 -11.45 3.17 2.69
CA LEU A 137 -11.21 4.21 1.69
C LEU A 137 -11.51 5.56 2.34
N ALA A 138 -10.56 6.49 2.19
CA ALA A 138 -10.68 7.83 2.72
C ALA A 138 -10.20 8.85 1.69
N ALA A 139 -11.04 9.83 1.42
CA ALA A 139 -10.75 11.01 0.61
C ALA A 139 -11.33 12.22 1.35
N THR A 140 -10.69 13.37 1.16
CA THR A 140 -11.20 14.65 1.66
C THR A 140 -11.70 15.49 0.49
N SER A 141 -12.57 16.45 0.78
CA SER A 141 -13.03 17.43 -0.21
C SER A 141 -12.92 18.83 0.36
N SER A 142 -12.68 19.82 -0.50
CA SER A 142 -12.83 21.24 -0.16
C SER A 142 -14.28 21.61 0.20
N ASN A 143 -15.24 20.74 -0.09
CA ASN A 143 -16.63 20.84 0.34
C ASN A 143 -17.03 19.61 1.16
N ALA A 144 -17.07 19.76 2.48
CA ALA A 144 -17.43 18.67 3.41
C ALA A 144 -18.95 18.43 3.52
N THR A 145 -19.79 19.26 2.90
CA THR A 145 -21.26 19.13 3.00
C THR A 145 -21.83 18.07 2.05
N LEU A 146 -21.09 17.72 1.00
CA LEU A 146 -21.49 16.69 0.04
C LEU A 146 -20.62 15.44 0.23
N PRO A 147 -21.20 14.23 0.22
CA PRO A 147 -20.44 13.01 0.44
C PRO A 147 -19.55 12.69 -0.76
N VAL A 148 -18.33 12.21 -0.49
CA VAL A 148 -17.51 11.52 -1.49
C VAL A 148 -17.93 10.05 -1.53
N ILE A 149 -18.16 9.54 -2.74
CA ILE A 149 -18.47 8.14 -3.00
C ILE A 149 -17.28 7.45 -3.65
N PHE A 150 -17.18 6.13 -3.47
CA PHE A 150 -16.12 5.32 -4.08
C PHE A 150 -16.71 4.24 -4.97
N ILE A 151 -16.11 4.05 -6.14
CA ILE A 151 -16.52 3.06 -7.14
C ILE A 151 -15.28 2.26 -7.53
N SER A 152 -15.42 0.94 -7.61
CA SER A 152 -14.39 0.06 -8.17
C SER A 152 -14.67 -0.21 -9.63
N SER A 153 -13.65 -0.14 -10.49
CA SER A 153 -13.78 -0.52 -11.90
C SER A 153 -14.04 -2.02 -12.11
N ASN A 154 -13.72 -2.86 -11.12
CA ASN A 154 -14.07 -4.27 -11.11
C ASN A 154 -14.42 -4.77 -9.69
N PRO A 155 -15.72 -4.85 -9.35
CA PRO A 155 -16.19 -5.35 -8.07
C PRO A 155 -15.86 -6.81 -7.76
N GLU A 156 -15.51 -7.63 -8.75
CA GLU A 156 -15.11 -9.04 -8.55
C GLU A 156 -13.67 -9.17 -8.04
N ILE A 157 -12.83 -8.15 -8.23
CA ILE A 157 -11.46 -8.10 -7.70
C ILE A 157 -11.43 -7.34 -6.37
N VAL A 158 -12.03 -6.15 -6.33
CA VAL A 158 -12.21 -5.36 -5.11
C VAL A 158 -13.62 -4.82 -5.08
N SER A 159 -14.42 -5.28 -4.11
CA SER A 159 -15.75 -4.73 -3.86
C SER A 159 -15.66 -3.53 -2.93
N VAL A 160 -16.47 -2.50 -3.18
CA VAL A 160 -16.49 -1.27 -2.38
C VAL A 160 -17.90 -1.05 -1.85
N ALA A 161 -18.02 -0.86 -0.54
CA ALA A 161 -19.30 -0.65 0.12
C ALA A 161 -19.18 0.40 1.22
N ASN A 162 -20.26 1.15 1.44
CA ASN A 162 -20.39 2.02 2.59
C ASN A 162 -21.08 1.27 3.72
N THR A 163 -20.38 1.07 4.84
CA THR A 163 -20.92 0.44 6.05
C THR A 163 -20.85 1.46 7.18
N ASN A 164 -22.01 1.87 7.69
CA ASN A 164 -22.14 2.83 8.81
C ASN A 164 -21.42 4.17 8.57
N GLY A 165 -21.49 4.71 7.35
CA GLY A 165 -20.86 6.00 7.00
C GLY A 165 -19.37 5.89 6.66
N LYS A 166 -18.80 4.68 6.65
CA LYS A 166 -17.41 4.43 6.29
C LYS A 166 -17.32 3.58 5.04
N TRP A 167 -16.59 4.06 4.05
CA TRP A 167 -16.29 3.31 2.84
C TRP A 167 -15.21 2.26 3.11
N MET A 168 -15.51 1.01 2.78
CA MET A 168 -14.65 -0.15 2.93
C MET A 168 -14.42 -0.81 1.56
N ALA A 169 -13.17 -1.10 1.26
CA ALA A 169 -12.76 -1.93 0.13
C ALA A 169 -12.45 -3.35 0.62
N THR A 170 -13.15 -4.33 0.07
CA THR A 170 -12.97 -5.76 0.37
C THR A 170 -12.34 -6.45 -0.82
N ILE A 171 -11.19 -7.08 -0.58
CA ILE A 171 -10.40 -7.78 -1.59
C ILE A 171 -11.01 -9.17 -1.81
N LEU A 172 -11.24 -9.54 -3.07
CA LEU A 172 -11.90 -10.79 -3.46
C LEU A 172 -11.03 -11.65 -4.39
N ALA A 173 -10.24 -11.01 -5.28
CA ALA A 173 -9.37 -11.71 -6.22
C ALA A 173 -8.11 -10.90 -6.54
N THR A 174 -7.15 -11.53 -7.21
CA THR A 174 -5.95 -10.88 -7.73
C THR A 174 -6.25 -10.11 -9.02
N GLY A 175 -5.53 -9.03 -9.27
CA GLY A 175 -5.62 -8.23 -10.49
C GLY A 175 -5.44 -6.75 -10.22
N GLN A 176 -5.61 -5.92 -11.24
CA GLN A 176 -5.54 -4.47 -11.12
C GLN A 176 -6.95 -3.88 -11.27
N VAL A 177 -7.29 -2.95 -10.38
CA VAL A 177 -8.52 -2.17 -10.43
C VAL A 177 -8.21 -0.69 -10.27
N ASP A 178 -9.13 0.14 -10.74
CA ASP A 178 -9.14 1.56 -10.44
C ASP A 178 -10.24 1.83 -9.43
N ILE A 179 -9.88 2.50 -8.34
CA ILE A 179 -10.82 3.04 -7.36
C ILE A 179 -11.03 4.51 -7.68
N VAL A 180 -12.27 4.86 -8.01
CA VAL A 180 -12.69 6.22 -8.36
C VAL A 180 -13.35 6.85 -7.16
N ALA A 181 -12.80 7.95 -6.67
CA ALA A 181 -13.46 8.85 -5.73
C ALA A 181 -14.24 9.92 -6.52
N SER A 182 -15.56 9.97 -6.32
CA SER A 182 -16.46 10.88 -7.02
C SER A 182 -17.29 11.71 -6.04
N GLN A 183 -17.59 12.96 -6.41
CA GLN A 183 -18.41 13.86 -5.60
C GLN A 183 -19.34 14.67 -6.51
N ALA A 184 -20.64 14.40 -6.38
CA ALA A 184 -21.66 15.10 -7.14
C ALA A 184 -21.73 16.59 -6.77
N GLY A 185 -22.18 17.41 -7.72
CA GLY A 185 -22.53 18.81 -7.48
C GLY A 185 -23.93 18.96 -6.90
N ASN A 186 -24.30 20.20 -6.60
CA ASN A 186 -25.67 20.59 -6.21
C ASN A 186 -25.97 22.00 -6.76
N ASP A 187 -26.98 22.69 -6.22
CA ASP A 187 -27.35 24.04 -6.67
C ASP A 187 -26.29 25.11 -6.40
N LYS A 188 -25.34 24.84 -5.51
CA LYS A 188 -24.30 25.79 -5.08
C LYS A 188 -22.90 25.44 -5.59
N PHE A 189 -22.64 24.15 -5.81
CA PHE A 189 -21.33 23.62 -6.18
C PHE A 189 -21.40 22.85 -7.49
N LEU A 190 -20.39 23.01 -8.35
CA LEU A 190 -20.17 22.14 -9.51
C LEU A 190 -19.79 20.74 -9.05
N ALA A 191 -20.01 19.70 -9.85
CA ALA A 191 -19.44 18.38 -9.54
C ALA A 191 -17.91 18.47 -9.49
N ALA A 192 -17.28 17.76 -8.56
CA ALA A 192 -15.83 17.67 -8.53
C ALA A 192 -15.35 16.80 -9.69
N ALA A 193 -14.13 17.06 -10.18
CA ALA A 193 -13.47 16.11 -11.07
C ALA A 193 -13.19 14.81 -10.30
N ASP A 194 -13.52 13.67 -10.91
CA ASP A 194 -13.26 12.36 -10.32
C ASP A 194 -11.75 12.14 -10.14
N VAL A 195 -11.37 11.55 -9.02
CA VAL A 195 -9.98 11.19 -8.72
C VAL A 195 -9.84 9.68 -8.76
N VAL A 196 -8.99 9.19 -9.67
CA VAL A 196 -8.78 7.76 -9.90
C VAL A 196 -7.48 7.32 -9.25
N ARG A 197 -7.52 6.18 -8.55
CA ARG A 197 -6.36 5.51 -7.94
C ARG A 197 -6.30 4.06 -8.36
N SER A 198 -5.22 3.69 -9.04
CA SER A 198 -4.98 2.30 -9.38
C SER A 198 -4.54 1.52 -8.14
N LEU A 199 -5.09 0.32 -7.99
CA LEU A 199 -4.82 -0.61 -6.92
C LEU A 199 -4.52 -1.96 -7.54
N THR A 200 -3.31 -2.47 -7.30
CA THR A 200 -2.95 -3.84 -7.69
C THR A 200 -3.14 -4.76 -6.49
N ILE A 201 -4.00 -5.77 -6.64
CA ILE A 201 -4.08 -6.92 -5.76
C ILE A 201 -3.18 -8.00 -6.33
N GLN A 202 -2.06 -8.20 -5.67
CA GLN A 202 -1.16 -9.29 -6.00
C GLN A 202 -1.70 -10.57 -5.39
N ALA A 203 -1.36 -11.71 -6.00
CA ALA A 203 -1.38 -12.94 -5.24
C ALA A 203 -0.59 -12.68 -3.95
N ASN A 204 -0.99 -13.31 -2.85
CA ASN A 204 0.02 -13.55 -1.84
C ASN A 204 1.22 -14.14 -2.61
N PRO A 205 2.46 -13.71 -2.35
CA PRO A 205 3.55 -14.59 -2.70
C PRO A 205 3.09 -15.93 -2.15
N SER A 206 2.96 -16.95 -3.01
CA SER A 206 2.90 -18.30 -2.50
C SER A 206 3.97 -18.28 -1.43
N GLU A 207 3.62 -18.67 -0.21
CA GLU A 207 4.69 -19.24 0.60
C GLU A 207 5.23 -20.32 -0.33
N VAL A 208 6.32 -20.00 -1.02
CA VAL A 208 7.34 -20.98 -1.28
C VAL A 208 7.55 -21.44 0.14
N SER A 209 6.90 -22.53 0.48
CA SER A 209 7.31 -23.32 1.60
C SER A 209 8.76 -23.57 1.25
N LEU A 210 9.64 -22.77 1.86
CA LEU A 210 11.00 -23.17 2.12
C LEU A 210 10.90 -24.16 3.29
N THR A 211 10.01 -25.17 3.19
CA THR A 211 10.54 -26.48 3.44
C THR A 211 11.57 -26.64 2.33
N PRO A 212 12.89 -26.60 2.62
CA PRO A 212 13.77 -27.28 1.70
C PRO A 212 13.12 -28.65 1.52
N VAL A 213 12.74 -29.00 0.29
CA VAL A 213 12.59 -30.40 -0.05
C VAL A 213 14.00 -30.94 0.16
N LEU A 214 14.30 -31.33 1.40
CA LEU A 214 15.42 -32.17 1.69
C LEU A 214 15.08 -33.43 0.92
N THR A 215 15.61 -33.54 -0.29
CA THR A 215 15.63 -34.80 -1.04
C THR A 215 16.40 -35.76 -0.16
N GLU A 216 15.70 -36.41 0.75
CA GLU A 216 16.23 -37.43 1.62
C GLU A 216 16.41 -38.71 0.79
N GLU A 217 17.57 -39.30 0.88
CA GLU A 217 17.89 -40.57 0.26
C GLU A 217 17.88 -41.68 1.32
N ARG A 218 17.69 -42.92 0.87
CA ARG A 218 17.78 -44.10 1.72
C ARG A 218 19.24 -44.28 2.16
N LEU A 219 19.53 -44.11 3.44
CA LEU A 219 20.87 -44.34 3.98
C LEU A 219 21.11 -45.83 4.17
N LYS A 220 22.22 -46.32 3.62
CA LYS A 220 22.61 -47.73 3.67
C LYS A 220 23.19 -48.08 5.03
N ILE A 221 22.68 -49.16 5.61
CA ILE A 221 23.20 -49.77 6.84
C ILE A 221 24.18 -50.87 6.43
N VAL A 222 25.43 -50.80 6.89
CA VAL A 222 26.50 -51.72 6.47
C VAL A 222 26.81 -52.81 7.49
N SER A 223 26.51 -52.57 8.77
CA SER A 223 26.66 -53.58 9.81
C SER A 223 25.66 -53.39 10.93
N VAL A 224 25.37 -54.47 11.64
CA VAL A 224 24.53 -54.45 12.84
C VAL A 224 25.23 -55.25 13.93
N ASN A 225 25.45 -54.63 15.10
CA ASN A 225 26.18 -55.23 16.21
C ASN A 225 25.37 -55.08 17.50
N ALA A 226 25.12 -56.21 18.19
CA ALA A 226 24.48 -56.21 19.49
C ALA A 226 25.53 -56.21 20.61
N SER A 227 25.34 -55.37 21.63
CA SER A 227 26.27 -55.28 22.77
C SER A 227 26.32 -56.54 23.63
N LYS A 228 25.33 -57.43 23.49
CA LYS A 228 25.24 -58.73 24.18
C LYS A 228 24.60 -59.76 23.25
N ASN A 229 25.07 -61.00 23.33
CA ASN A 229 24.42 -62.11 22.62
C ASN A 229 23.06 -62.45 23.27
N THR A 230 21.98 -62.36 22.49
CA THR A 230 20.59 -62.69 22.87
C THR A 230 20.02 -63.86 22.07
N GLY A 231 20.76 -64.37 21.08
CA GLY A 231 20.28 -65.33 20.08
C GLY A 231 19.40 -64.73 18.98
N VAL A 232 19.09 -63.42 19.05
CA VAL A 232 18.33 -62.72 17.99
C VAL A 232 19.24 -62.45 16.79
N ASP A 233 18.77 -62.81 15.61
CA ASP A 233 19.42 -62.45 14.34
C ASP A 233 18.93 -61.08 13.86
N TYR A 234 19.84 -60.11 13.83
CA TYR A 234 19.57 -58.74 13.39
C TYR A 234 19.98 -58.46 11.94
N THR A 235 20.58 -59.42 11.25
CA THR A 235 20.97 -59.27 9.82
C THR A 235 19.81 -58.92 8.88
N PRO A 236 18.53 -59.24 9.18
CA PRO A 236 17.41 -58.75 8.38
C PRO A 236 17.34 -57.21 8.24
N TRP A 237 17.96 -56.42 9.13
CA TRP A 237 18.01 -54.96 8.99
C TRP A 237 19.01 -54.45 7.94
N LEU A 238 19.84 -55.31 7.38
CA LEU A 238 20.81 -54.95 6.34
C LEU A 238 20.20 -54.86 4.94
N ASN A 239 18.92 -55.22 4.78
CA ASN A 239 18.21 -55.19 3.51
C ASN A 239 16.74 -54.78 3.70
N ASP A 240 16.07 -54.44 2.60
CA ASP A 240 14.70 -53.94 2.61
C ASP A 240 13.64 -55.03 2.34
N ASP A 241 14.02 -56.31 2.23
CA ASP A 241 13.07 -57.41 1.94
C ASP A 241 12.15 -57.68 3.14
N LEU A 242 10.86 -57.35 3.00
CA LEU A 242 9.86 -57.56 4.05
C LEU A 242 9.49 -59.03 4.28
N ASN A 243 9.94 -59.96 3.42
CA ASN A 243 9.80 -61.40 3.68
C ASN A 243 10.91 -61.93 4.61
N ASN A 244 11.98 -61.15 4.79
CA ASN A 244 13.09 -61.44 5.68
C ASN A 244 13.14 -60.40 6.81
N ILE A 245 12.49 -60.69 7.93
CA ILE A 245 12.39 -59.77 9.09
C ILE A 245 13.11 -60.31 10.32
N VAL A 246 13.45 -59.43 11.27
CA VAL A 246 13.98 -59.84 12.57
C VAL A 246 12.92 -60.66 13.31
N LYS A 247 13.24 -61.93 13.60
CA LYS A 247 12.31 -62.87 14.24
C LYS A 247 12.42 -62.79 15.77
N LYS A 248 11.31 -63.03 16.46
CA LYS A 248 11.29 -63.15 17.91
C LYS A 248 12.08 -64.36 18.38
N VAL A 249 12.81 -64.19 19.49
CA VAL A 249 13.54 -65.28 20.15
C VAL A 249 13.04 -65.41 21.59
N TRP A 250 12.43 -66.55 21.89
CA TRP A 250 11.83 -66.86 23.19
C TRP A 250 12.76 -67.75 24.02
N GLN A 251 13.96 -67.23 24.32
CA GLN A 251 14.94 -67.89 25.17
C GLN A 251 15.24 -67.03 26.40
N PRO A 252 15.55 -67.63 27.57
CA PRO A 252 15.84 -66.87 28.80
C PRO A 252 16.96 -65.84 28.61
N ASN A 253 17.92 -66.13 27.75
CA ASN A 253 19.03 -65.24 27.41
C ASN A 253 18.61 -63.96 26.64
N ASN A 254 17.36 -63.81 26.20
CA ASN A 254 16.88 -62.59 25.54
C ASN A 254 16.23 -61.58 26.50
N ASN A 255 15.86 -61.98 27.72
CA ASN A 255 15.14 -61.16 28.71
C ASN A 255 16.04 -60.13 29.43
N LYS A 256 16.73 -59.29 28.68
CA LYS A 256 17.63 -58.24 29.18
C LYS A 256 17.68 -57.05 28.22
N TRP A 257 18.14 -55.93 28.75
CA TRP A 257 18.49 -54.75 27.96
C TRP A 257 19.76 -55.00 27.14
N VAL A 258 19.63 -54.72 25.85
CA VAL A 258 20.68 -54.82 24.84
C VAL A 258 20.62 -53.61 23.93
N ASP A 259 21.79 -53.07 23.63
CA ASP A 259 21.97 -51.99 22.67
C ASP A 259 22.38 -52.64 21.34
N VAL A 260 21.63 -52.37 20.29
CA VAL A 260 21.89 -52.87 18.94
C VAL A 260 22.23 -51.68 18.06
N THR A 261 23.48 -51.62 17.60
CA THR A 261 24.01 -50.51 16.80
C THR A 261 24.01 -50.87 15.33
N LEU A 262 23.36 -50.04 14.52
CA LEU A 262 23.28 -50.13 13.07
C LEU A 262 24.20 -49.07 12.47
N GLN A 263 25.35 -49.51 11.94
CA GLN A 263 26.33 -48.61 11.36
C GLN A 263 25.88 -48.15 9.97
N LEU A 264 25.81 -46.84 9.75
CA LEU A 264 25.59 -46.26 8.42
C LEU A 264 26.88 -46.35 7.59
N GLU A 265 26.73 -46.51 6.28
CA GLU A 265 27.87 -46.55 5.34
C GLU A 265 28.71 -45.27 5.40
N HIS A 266 28.04 -44.14 5.58
CA HIS A 266 28.67 -42.83 5.73
C HIS A 266 28.00 -42.04 6.85
N ARG A 267 28.79 -41.19 7.51
CA ARG A 267 28.28 -40.14 8.37
C ARG A 267 27.28 -39.29 7.58
N SER A 268 26.09 -39.11 8.13
CA SER A 268 24.96 -38.55 7.38
C SER A 268 24.11 -37.64 8.25
N THR A 269 23.41 -36.67 7.64
CA THR A 269 22.28 -36.02 8.30
C THR A 269 21.09 -36.97 8.20
N VAL A 270 20.54 -37.41 9.32
CA VAL A 270 19.34 -38.24 9.40
C VAL A 270 18.13 -37.34 9.57
N ASN A 271 17.20 -37.43 8.63
CA ASN A 271 15.99 -36.61 8.59
C ASN A 271 14.78 -37.40 9.09
N ARG A 272 14.79 -38.72 8.86
CA ARG A 272 13.66 -39.60 9.18
C ARG A 272 14.13 -41.02 9.41
N ILE A 273 13.51 -41.67 10.39
CA ILE A 273 13.64 -43.12 10.61
C ILE A 273 12.25 -43.74 10.47
N SER A 274 12.09 -44.68 9.55
CA SER A 274 10.90 -45.53 9.48
C SER A 274 11.16 -46.84 10.19
N LEU A 275 10.20 -47.28 10.98
CA LEU A 275 10.25 -48.50 11.77
C LEU A 275 9.05 -49.35 11.39
N TYR A 276 9.28 -50.61 11.04
CA TYR A 276 8.22 -51.53 10.66
C TYR A 276 7.86 -52.42 11.85
N ASP A 277 6.60 -52.36 12.28
CA ASP A 277 6.04 -53.36 13.20
C ASP A 277 5.38 -54.48 12.40
N PHE A 278 5.64 -55.72 12.79
CA PHE A 278 4.99 -56.89 12.24
C PHE A 278 4.26 -57.72 13.30
N GLU A 279 4.44 -57.47 14.61
CA GLU A 279 4.07 -58.46 15.62
C GLU A 279 3.66 -57.92 17.02
N GLY A 280 3.34 -56.63 17.17
CA GLY A 280 2.47 -56.15 18.28
C GLY A 280 2.98 -54.97 19.11
N ILE A 281 2.18 -54.59 20.12
CA ILE A 281 2.38 -53.39 20.95
C ILE A 281 3.20 -53.68 22.22
N PHE A 282 4.25 -52.90 22.46
CA PHE A 282 5.20 -53.02 23.57
C PHE A 282 5.18 -51.77 24.46
N THR A 283 4.10 -51.55 25.20
CA THR A 283 3.97 -50.38 26.10
C THR A 283 4.81 -50.49 27.36
N VAL A 284 5.13 -51.71 27.80
CA VAL A 284 6.01 -51.97 28.94
C VAL A 284 7.42 -52.27 28.41
N ASN A 285 8.35 -51.33 28.64
CA ASN A 285 9.73 -51.33 28.11
C ASN A 285 9.80 -51.21 26.57
N PRO A 286 9.32 -50.11 25.97
CA PRO A 286 9.45 -49.87 24.53
C PRO A 286 10.92 -49.82 24.10
N ALA A 287 11.18 -50.05 22.82
CA ALA A 287 12.52 -49.82 22.27
C ALA A 287 12.80 -48.32 22.22
N GLU A 288 13.99 -47.93 22.68
CA GLU A 288 14.49 -46.57 22.62
C GLU A 288 15.41 -46.42 21.41
N ILE A 289 15.18 -45.39 20.61
CA ILE A 289 15.91 -45.14 19.37
C ILE A 289 16.82 -43.94 19.57
N TYR A 290 18.09 -44.07 19.17
CA TYR A 290 19.11 -43.05 19.32
C TYR A 290 19.89 -42.86 18.02
N ALA A 291 20.34 -41.62 17.77
CA ALA A 291 21.43 -41.33 16.83
C ALA A 291 22.76 -41.41 17.56
N VAL A 292 23.79 -41.93 16.88
CA VAL A 292 25.17 -41.98 17.39
C VAL A 292 26.07 -41.20 16.44
N ASN A 293 26.88 -40.27 16.97
CA ASN A 293 27.82 -39.44 16.24
C ASN A 293 29.16 -39.43 17.00
N GLY A 294 30.11 -40.27 16.60
CA GLY A 294 31.30 -40.57 17.39
C GLY A 294 30.95 -41.08 18.79
N SER A 295 31.30 -40.32 19.82
CA SER A 295 30.98 -40.61 21.23
C SER A 295 29.64 -40.02 21.70
N GLU A 296 28.99 -39.19 20.89
CA GLU A 296 27.73 -38.55 21.23
C GLU A 296 26.56 -39.48 20.90
N ILE A 297 25.59 -39.59 21.83
CA ILE A 297 24.38 -40.38 21.67
C ILE A 297 23.17 -39.49 21.94
N THR A 298 22.31 -39.31 20.94
CA THR A 298 21.15 -38.42 21.00
C THR A 298 19.86 -39.24 20.95
N PHE A 299 18.96 -39.05 21.92
CA PHE A 299 17.67 -39.74 21.94
C PHE A 299 16.72 -39.19 20.86
N LEU A 300 16.14 -40.08 20.06
CA LEU A 300 15.24 -39.73 18.95
C LEU A 300 13.78 -40.01 19.27
N GLY A 301 13.52 -41.04 20.09
CA GLY A 301 12.17 -41.37 20.54
C GLY A 301 11.97 -42.86 20.80
N LEU A 302 10.70 -43.25 20.95
CA LEU A 302 10.30 -44.59 21.35
C LEU A 302 9.62 -45.34 20.21
N PHE A 303 9.91 -46.62 20.09
CA PHE A 303 9.14 -47.57 19.29
C PHE A 303 8.28 -48.44 20.21
N LYS A 304 6.97 -48.31 20.05
CA LYS A 304 5.96 -49.05 20.82
C LYS A 304 5.23 -50.11 20.01
N GLY A 305 5.43 -50.20 18.68
CA GLY A 305 4.74 -51.18 17.83
C GLY A 305 3.22 -51.00 17.76
N GLU A 306 2.72 -49.76 17.74
CA GLU A 306 1.28 -49.47 17.77
C GLU A 306 0.56 -49.75 16.42
N ASP A 307 1.30 -49.81 15.31
CA ASP A 307 0.75 -49.96 13.94
C ASP A 307 1.18 -51.27 13.25
N TYR A 308 0.34 -52.30 13.36
CA TYR A 308 0.60 -53.63 12.80
C TYR A 308 0.79 -53.65 11.27
N LYS A 309 1.88 -54.28 10.80
CA LYS A 309 2.29 -54.43 9.39
C LYS A 309 2.42 -53.11 8.63
N LYS A 310 2.83 -52.05 9.32
CA LYS A 310 3.02 -50.73 8.73
C LYS A 310 4.37 -50.15 9.09
N TRP A 311 4.89 -49.34 8.17
CA TRP A 311 6.01 -48.46 8.44
C TRP A 311 5.50 -47.24 9.21
N VAL A 312 6.08 -46.99 10.37
CA VAL A 312 5.83 -45.79 11.17
C VAL A 312 7.06 -44.91 11.13
N ASN A 313 6.88 -43.65 10.77
CA ASN A 313 7.96 -42.68 10.78
C ASN A 313 8.11 -42.13 12.20
N LEU A 314 9.33 -42.21 12.73
CA LEU A 314 9.72 -41.48 13.93
C LEU A 314 9.98 -40.02 13.54
N PRO A 315 9.17 -39.06 14.03
CA PRO A 315 9.33 -37.65 13.66
C PRO A 315 10.59 -37.08 14.33
N LEU A 316 11.52 -36.59 13.52
CA LEU A 316 12.67 -35.80 14.00
C LEU A 316 12.32 -34.32 13.91
N LYS A 317 12.58 -33.55 14.97
CA LYS A 317 12.28 -32.10 15.01
C LYS A 317 13.17 -31.32 14.05
N GLU A 318 14.37 -31.83 13.79
CA GLU A 318 15.37 -31.30 12.86
C GLU A 318 16.30 -32.44 12.42
N PRO A 319 17.01 -32.31 11.27
CA PRO A 319 18.02 -33.29 10.85
C PRO A 319 19.14 -33.47 11.90
N ILE A 320 19.51 -34.72 12.20
CA ILE A 320 20.52 -35.05 13.20
C ILE A 320 21.71 -35.73 12.52
N ILE A 321 22.93 -35.29 12.83
CA ILE A 321 24.14 -35.93 12.32
C ILE A 321 24.33 -37.27 13.03
N ALA A 322 24.53 -38.35 12.26
CA ALA A 322 24.78 -39.68 12.81
C ALA A 322 25.73 -40.50 11.92
N ASP A 323 26.59 -41.28 12.56
CA ASP A 323 27.36 -42.37 11.98
C ASP A 323 26.60 -43.70 12.10
N ALA A 324 25.74 -43.82 13.11
CA ALA A 324 24.97 -45.04 13.38
C ALA A 324 23.63 -44.73 14.05
N ILE A 325 22.69 -45.68 13.96
CA ILE A 325 21.47 -45.69 14.76
C ILE A 325 21.61 -46.75 15.85
N LEU A 326 21.33 -46.40 17.10
CA LEU A 326 21.33 -47.33 18.22
C LEU A 326 19.91 -47.59 18.69
N ILE A 327 19.56 -48.87 18.80
CA ILE A 327 18.28 -49.34 19.33
C ILE A 327 18.55 -50.02 20.66
N ARG A 328 18.11 -49.41 21.75
CA ARG A 328 18.12 -50.02 23.07
C ARG A 328 16.80 -50.72 23.30
N LYS A 329 16.84 -52.04 23.46
CA LYS A 329 15.65 -52.90 23.55
C LYS A 329 15.72 -53.88 24.70
N TYR A 330 14.55 -54.28 25.18
CA TYR A 330 14.36 -55.39 26.13
C TYR A 330 13.63 -56.55 25.45
N SER A 331 14.17 -57.78 25.52
CA SER A 331 13.53 -58.97 24.92
C SER A 331 13.11 -58.77 23.46
N ASN A 332 11.87 -59.04 23.08
CA ASN A 332 11.39 -58.95 21.70
C ASN A 332 10.81 -57.57 21.35
N ASN A 333 10.94 -56.57 22.23
CA ASN A 333 10.38 -55.23 22.05
C ASN A 333 11.28 -54.42 21.11
N ILE A 334 11.15 -54.66 19.82
CA ILE A 334 12.05 -54.11 18.79
C ILE A 334 11.31 -54.00 17.45
N PRO A 335 11.62 -53.03 16.58
CA PRO A 335 11.10 -53.02 15.21
C PRO A 335 11.62 -54.21 14.39
N GLN A 336 10.76 -54.78 13.54
CA GLN A 336 11.15 -55.92 12.69
C GLN A 336 11.95 -55.48 11.46
N LYS A 337 11.77 -54.23 11.03
CA LYS A 337 12.64 -53.54 10.04
C LYS A 337 12.86 -52.08 10.41
N ILE A 338 13.94 -51.51 9.90
CA ILE A 338 14.30 -50.12 10.06
C ILE A 338 14.84 -49.54 8.76
N ASN A 339 14.27 -48.41 8.37
CA ASN A 339 14.80 -47.59 7.30
C ASN A 339 15.21 -46.22 7.84
N VAL A 340 16.42 -45.80 7.51
CA VAL A 340 16.99 -44.49 7.83
C VAL A 340 17.05 -43.69 6.53
N TYR A 341 16.60 -42.44 6.58
CA TYR A 341 16.60 -41.51 5.46
C TYR A 341 17.28 -40.21 5.85
N GLY A 342 17.98 -39.62 4.89
CA GLY A 342 18.85 -38.51 5.18
C GLY A 342 19.68 -38.08 3.99
N LYS A 343 20.88 -37.56 4.23
CA LYS A 343 21.84 -37.23 3.19
C LYS A 343 23.24 -37.52 3.70
N VAL A 344 24.06 -38.16 2.86
CA VAL A 344 25.48 -38.38 3.17
C VAL A 344 26.17 -37.03 3.38
N ILE A 345 26.87 -36.90 4.51
CA ILE A 345 27.77 -35.78 4.75
C ILE A 345 29.09 -36.15 4.09
N GLU A 346 29.40 -35.49 2.98
CA GLU A 346 30.70 -35.66 2.30
C GLU A 346 31.82 -35.12 3.20
N GLU A 347 32.36 -35.95 4.07
CA GLU A 347 33.61 -35.67 4.77
C GLU A 347 34.76 -35.72 3.76
N ILE A 348 35.45 -34.59 3.58
CA ILE A 348 36.64 -34.52 2.72
C ILE A 348 37.79 -35.19 3.47
N ALA A 349 37.97 -36.49 3.25
CA ALA A 349 39.16 -37.22 3.65
C ALA A 349 39.84 -37.82 2.40
N ALA A 350 41.08 -37.37 2.17
CA ALA A 350 42.10 -37.89 1.23
C ALA A 350 41.85 -37.73 -0.29
N ALA A 351 42.81 -37.04 -0.90
CA ALA A 351 42.89 -36.62 -2.30
C ALA A 351 42.97 -37.76 -3.33
N SER A 352 42.31 -37.58 -4.47
CA SER A 352 42.99 -37.48 -5.78
C SER A 352 41.98 -37.16 -6.89
N GLU A 353 42.34 -36.15 -7.69
CA GLU A 353 41.95 -35.98 -9.10
C GLU A 353 40.44 -35.97 -9.45
N SER A 354 39.76 -34.86 -9.15
CA SER A 354 38.69 -34.30 -10.03
C SER A 354 37.93 -33.11 -9.43
N THR A 355 38.21 -32.72 -8.17
CA THR A 355 37.37 -31.75 -7.47
C THR A 355 38.14 -30.50 -6.98
N LYS A 356 38.92 -29.86 -7.87
CA LYS A 356 39.42 -28.48 -7.63
C LYS A 356 38.49 -27.38 -8.15
N GLU A 357 37.42 -27.72 -8.89
CA GLU A 357 36.56 -26.71 -9.53
C GLU A 357 35.24 -26.36 -8.81
N LYS A 358 34.85 -27.05 -7.74
CA LYS A 358 33.50 -26.83 -7.14
C LYS A 358 33.41 -26.63 -5.63
N LYS A 359 34.53 -26.57 -4.90
CA LYS A 359 34.55 -26.22 -3.45
C LYS A 359 35.35 -24.94 -3.15
N ASN A 360 35.23 -23.93 -4.02
CA ASN A 360 35.69 -22.55 -3.72
C ASN A 360 34.68 -21.45 -4.11
N ALA A 361 33.41 -21.79 -4.31
CA ALA A 361 32.38 -20.84 -4.78
C ALA A 361 31.37 -20.44 -3.68
N LEU A 362 31.90 -20.02 -2.54
CA LEU A 362 31.34 -18.89 -1.79
C LEU A 362 32.49 -17.90 -1.56
N LYS A 363 33.25 -17.62 -2.63
CA LYS A 363 33.99 -16.36 -2.72
C LYS A 363 32.93 -15.26 -2.76
N SER A 364 32.96 -14.36 -1.79
CA SER A 364 32.29 -13.06 -1.87
C SER A 364 32.49 -12.50 -3.28
N ILE A 365 31.39 -12.16 -3.97
CA ILE A 365 31.46 -11.46 -5.26
C ILE A 365 32.15 -10.13 -4.97
N SER A 366 33.43 -10.00 -5.32
CA SER A 366 34.15 -8.76 -5.09
C SER A 366 33.93 -7.83 -6.28
N TRP A 367 33.53 -6.59 -6.03
CA TRP A 367 33.43 -5.56 -7.07
C TRP A 367 33.52 -4.20 -6.38
N SER A 368 33.88 -3.15 -7.10
CA SER A 368 34.00 -1.80 -6.56
C SER A 368 33.31 -0.77 -7.44
N ALA A 369 32.82 0.30 -6.81
CA ALA A 369 32.23 1.45 -7.50
C ALA A 369 32.95 2.70 -6.99
N TYR A 370 33.72 3.37 -7.85
CA TYR A 370 34.57 4.51 -7.47
C TYR A 370 34.62 5.59 -8.56
N PRO A 371 34.87 6.86 -8.21
CA PRO A 371 34.87 7.38 -6.84
C PRO A 371 33.45 7.35 -6.22
N ASN A 372 33.37 7.23 -4.90
CA ASN A 372 32.12 7.36 -4.15
C ASN A 372 32.41 8.04 -2.81
N PRO A 373 32.06 9.33 -2.62
CA PRO A 373 31.18 10.15 -3.46
C PRO A 373 31.73 10.45 -4.88
N THR A 374 30.83 10.73 -5.84
CA THR A 374 31.15 11.06 -7.24
C THR A 374 30.48 12.37 -7.65
N THR A 375 31.03 13.05 -8.65
CA THR A 375 30.46 14.26 -9.27
C THR A 375 29.71 13.93 -10.56
N ASP A 376 30.41 13.36 -11.55
CA ASP A 376 29.95 13.27 -12.93
C ASP A 376 30.08 11.86 -13.51
N LYS A 377 30.96 11.01 -12.96
CA LYS A 377 31.25 9.67 -13.49
C LYS A 377 31.51 8.66 -12.38
N LEU A 378 30.98 7.45 -12.56
CA LEU A 378 31.17 6.33 -11.65
C LEU A 378 31.76 5.15 -12.43
N GLN A 379 32.91 4.66 -11.99
CA GLN A 379 33.52 3.44 -12.53
C GLN A 379 33.10 2.25 -11.69
N VAL A 380 32.65 1.19 -12.35
CA VAL A 380 32.25 -0.09 -11.76
C VAL A 380 33.26 -1.12 -12.21
N GLU A 381 34.12 -1.54 -11.28
CA GLU A 381 35.14 -2.55 -11.52
C GLU A 381 34.63 -3.90 -11.02
N LEU A 382 34.44 -4.81 -11.97
CA LEU A 382 34.06 -6.20 -11.77
C LEU A 382 35.31 -7.04 -11.49
N ASP A 383 35.24 -7.96 -10.53
CA ASP A 383 36.30 -8.95 -10.33
C ASP A 383 36.54 -9.72 -11.65
N PRO A 384 37.80 -9.78 -12.12
CA PRO A 384 38.16 -10.52 -13.35
C PRO A 384 37.76 -12.00 -13.32
N GLU A 385 37.57 -12.58 -12.12
CA GLU A 385 37.09 -13.95 -11.93
C GLU A 385 35.57 -14.11 -12.11
N LEU A 386 34.78 -13.03 -12.11
CA LEU A 386 33.34 -13.07 -12.36
C LEU A 386 33.05 -13.36 -13.83
N LYS A 387 32.86 -14.64 -14.19
CA LYS A 387 32.49 -15.06 -15.55
C LYS A 387 30.98 -15.13 -15.72
N GLY A 388 30.49 -14.66 -16.86
CA GLY A 388 29.09 -14.76 -17.25
C GLY A 388 28.48 -13.41 -17.64
N GLN A 389 27.16 -13.42 -17.83
CA GLN A 389 26.39 -12.20 -18.04
C GLN A 389 26.19 -11.50 -16.69
N VAL A 390 26.68 -10.27 -16.60
CA VAL A 390 26.55 -9.39 -15.45
C VAL A 390 25.68 -8.20 -15.87
N THR A 391 24.65 -7.91 -15.09
CA THR A 391 23.81 -6.73 -15.30
C THR A 391 24.10 -5.69 -14.23
N ILE A 392 24.26 -4.43 -14.62
CA ILE A 392 24.48 -3.28 -13.74
C ILE A 392 23.33 -2.30 -13.91
N ASP A 393 22.53 -2.07 -12.87
CA ASP A 393 21.42 -1.12 -12.88
C ASP A 393 21.68 0.04 -11.91
N LEU A 394 21.59 1.29 -12.39
CA LEU A 394 21.59 2.48 -11.54
C LEU A 394 20.15 2.93 -11.30
N MET A 395 19.76 3.06 -10.03
CA MET A 395 18.40 3.46 -9.62
C MET A 395 18.43 4.72 -8.76
N ASN A 396 17.38 5.53 -8.84
CA ASN A 396 17.16 6.66 -7.93
C ASN A 396 16.62 6.17 -6.56
N ALA A 397 16.51 7.10 -5.59
CA ALA A 397 15.99 6.78 -4.26
C ALA A 397 14.51 6.34 -4.21
N THR A 398 13.75 6.54 -5.29
CA THR A 398 12.36 6.08 -5.42
C THR A 398 12.24 4.73 -6.13
N GLY A 399 13.36 4.06 -6.44
CA GLY A 399 13.40 2.75 -7.09
C GLY A 399 13.24 2.77 -8.62
N HIS A 400 13.25 3.94 -9.26
CA HIS A 400 13.19 4.06 -10.71
C HIS A 400 14.57 3.83 -11.33
N GLN A 401 14.65 2.93 -12.32
CA GLN A 401 15.88 2.61 -13.05
C GLN A 401 16.24 3.77 -13.99
N LEU A 402 17.45 4.28 -13.84
CA LEU A 402 18.00 5.40 -14.60
C LEU A 402 18.93 4.92 -15.72
N GLN A 403 19.71 3.85 -15.47
CA GLN A 403 20.62 3.25 -16.44
C GLN A 403 20.68 1.74 -16.22
N HIS A 404 20.98 1.03 -17.30
CA HIS A 404 21.11 -0.43 -17.34
C HIS A 404 22.23 -0.79 -18.32
N ILE A 405 23.12 -1.67 -17.88
CA ILE A 405 24.26 -2.14 -18.67
C ILE A 405 24.35 -3.66 -18.54
N ASP A 406 24.35 -4.35 -19.68
CA ASP A 406 24.68 -5.76 -19.75
C ASP A 406 26.14 -5.94 -20.17
N VAL A 407 26.90 -6.64 -19.33
CA VAL A 407 28.33 -6.89 -19.50
C VAL A 407 28.55 -8.39 -19.62
N LYS A 408 29.19 -8.82 -20.70
CA LYS A 408 29.75 -10.16 -20.79
C LYS A 408 31.20 -10.12 -20.29
N ASN A 409 31.42 -10.42 -19.01
CA ASN A 409 32.74 -10.29 -18.41
C ASN A 409 33.68 -11.43 -18.85
N ASN A 410 34.57 -11.12 -19.79
CA ASN A 410 35.49 -12.05 -20.46
C ASN A 410 36.95 -11.89 -20.02
N SER A 411 37.21 -11.41 -18.79
CA SER A 411 38.55 -11.22 -18.16
C SER A 411 39.39 -10.01 -18.60
N THR A 412 39.08 -9.36 -19.74
CA THR A 412 39.91 -8.26 -20.28
C THR A 412 39.28 -6.86 -20.18
N ASN A 413 37.96 -6.76 -19.91
CA ASN A 413 37.22 -5.50 -19.76
C ASN A 413 36.41 -5.50 -18.45
N SER A 414 37.10 -5.37 -17.32
CA SER A 414 36.53 -5.40 -15.97
C SER A 414 35.91 -4.08 -15.52
N ILE A 415 36.18 -2.94 -16.18
CA ILE A 415 35.70 -1.62 -15.74
C ILE A 415 34.61 -1.09 -16.67
N GLN A 416 33.45 -0.76 -16.10
CA GLN A 416 32.36 -0.06 -16.78
C GLN A 416 32.25 1.37 -16.26
N THR A 417 31.95 2.33 -17.14
CA THR A 417 31.77 3.73 -16.74
C THR A 417 30.32 4.14 -16.90
N LEU A 418 29.69 4.59 -15.81
CA LEU A 418 28.37 5.22 -15.82
C LEU A 418 28.53 6.74 -15.75
N SER A 419 27.85 7.46 -16.64
CA SER A 419 27.79 8.92 -16.60
C SER A 419 26.65 9.35 -15.67
N LEU A 420 26.96 10.20 -14.69
CA LEU A 420 26.00 10.81 -13.79
C LEU A 420 25.79 12.30 -14.08
N GLU A 421 26.42 12.86 -15.13
CA GLU A 421 26.42 14.31 -15.45
C GLU A 421 25.04 14.97 -15.44
N LYS A 422 24.00 14.27 -15.92
CA LYS A 422 22.63 14.79 -16.02
C LYS A 422 21.74 14.50 -14.81
N LEU A 423 22.28 13.85 -13.79
CA LEU A 423 21.54 13.52 -12.57
C LEU A 423 21.68 14.62 -11.54
N GLN A 424 20.67 14.81 -10.68
CA GLN A 424 20.70 15.77 -9.58
C GLN A 424 21.58 15.25 -8.43
N ASN A 425 22.12 16.14 -7.61
CA ASN A 425 22.85 15.76 -6.40
C ASN A 425 21.95 14.95 -5.46
N GLY A 426 22.45 13.85 -4.90
CA GLY A 426 21.63 12.96 -4.09
C GLY A 426 22.13 11.52 -4.00
N LEU A 427 21.30 10.67 -3.38
CA LEU A 427 21.55 9.25 -3.17
C LEU A 427 21.00 8.40 -4.32
N TYR A 428 21.84 7.50 -4.82
CA TYR A 428 21.51 6.52 -5.85
C TYR A 428 21.90 5.10 -5.39
N PHE A 429 21.32 4.09 -6.01
CA PHE A 429 21.59 2.68 -5.72
C PHE A 429 22.07 1.98 -6.98
N LEU A 430 23.20 1.29 -6.88
CA LEU A 430 23.78 0.51 -7.97
C LEU A 430 23.61 -0.97 -7.68
N TYR A 431 22.89 -1.67 -8.53
CA TYR A 431 22.62 -3.10 -8.44
C TYR A 431 23.53 -3.85 -9.41
N LEU A 432 24.16 -4.92 -8.94
CA LEU A 432 24.92 -5.85 -9.76
C LEU A 432 24.27 -7.23 -9.68
N LYS A 433 23.92 -7.81 -10.83
CA LYS A 433 23.25 -9.10 -10.93
C LYS A 433 24.08 -10.06 -11.75
N VAL A 434 24.38 -11.24 -11.21
CA VAL A 434 25.15 -12.29 -11.90
C VAL A 434 24.75 -13.67 -11.39
N ASN A 435 24.44 -14.59 -12.30
CA ASN A 435 24.11 -16.00 -11.98
C ASN A 435 23.08 -16.18 -10.85
N GLY A 436 22.08 -15.30 -10.76
CA GLY A 436 21.03 -15.33 -9.74
C GLY A 436 21.39 -14.65 -8.41
N VAL A 437 22.60 -14.13 -8.26
CA VAL A 437 23.04 -13.33 -7.09
C VAL A 437 22.88 -11.85 -7.39
N ILE A 438 22.37 -11.08 -6.43
CA ILE A 438 22.18 -9.63 -6.51
C ILE A 438 22.95 -8.95 -5.38
N GLU A 439 23.85 -8.03 -5.72
CA GLU A 439 24.53 -7.14 -4.77
C GLU A 439 24.18 -5.68 -5.02
N VAL A 440 24.19 -4.85 -3.96
CA VAL A 440 23.76 -3.45 -4.02
C VAL A 440 24.75 -2.53 -3.32
N LYS A 441 25.08 -1.39 -3.94
CA LYS A 441 25.88 -0.31 -3.34
C LYS A 441 25.17 1.04 -3.39
N LYS A 442 25.34 1.82 -2.32
CA LYS A 442 24.89 3.23 -2.24
C LYS A 442 25.91 4.12 -2.94
N ILE A 443 25.46 5.00 -3.82
CA ILE A 443 26.27 5.98 -4.54
C ILE A 443 25.82 7.39 -4.16
N TYR A 444 26.76 8.21 -3.71
CA TYR A 444 26.50 9.60 -3.33
C TYR A 444 26.98 10.53 -4.44
N LYS A 445 26.05 11.24 -5.10
CA LYS A 445 26.39 12.29 -6.08
C LYS A 445 26.44 13.66 -5.39
N GLN A 446 27.56 14.36 -5.55
CA GLN A 446 27.81 15.70 -4.98
C GLN A 446 27.94 16.78 -6.04
#